data_AF-A0AA88GCC0-F1
#
_entry.id   AF-A0AA88GCC0-F1
#
_cell.length_a   1.000
_cell.length_b   1.000
_cell.length_c   1.000
_cell.angle_alpha   90.00
_cell.angle_beta   90.00
_cell.angle_gamma   90.00
#
_symmetry.space_group_name_H-M   'P 1'
#
loop_
_entity.id
_entity.type
_entity.pdbx_description
1 polymer ?
#
loop_
_entity_poly.entity_id
_entity_poly.type
_entity_poly.pdbx_seq_one_letter_code
_entity_poly.pdbx_strand_id
1 'polypeptide(L)'
;MNSSVYYIQIQQTELVYDSTTKKPSHVLYHLECCMNTFHTQTISKRYSELFSFHQQLVKEALHSGVELVKLLHFPPKMFIGNFKEENIEKRRMLLQRYFNQLCSLFTIEGPKPSFQCLSSKFLPFLSQFFFPSTHCSRHEILQMPNTSNERINNSLRKNDVYHVNMNSQEIIQTFQPSSIESTMLSLSAVTGGFYALLLKSMKELYPQSDLNKISQQCFKHIGVLKAREYLSKRTLEMELYQDTRGVVLVLIMAIFNASPEYVFQVEEFSPPCSVITLKGKDRYLRACHANGIAECIEFPTLTQFLEGAAEELNLSSKCHVQAIRLKNKEQVQLNDELHVRYVISLID
;
A
#
# COMPACT_ATOMS: atom_id res chain seq x y z
N MET A 1 -15.28 -35.47 28.61
CA MET A 1 -14.36 -34.60 27.85
C MET A 1 -15.07 -33.27 27.68
N ASN A 2 -14.50 -32.17 28.16
CA ASN A 2 -15.11 -30.85 28.05
C ASN A 2 -14.94 -30.35 26.61
N SER A 3 -16.02 -30.33 25.84
CA SER A 3 -16.04 -29.70 24.52
C SER A 3 -15.87 -28.19 24.70
N SER A 4 -14.68 -27.67 24.41
CA SER A 4 -14.46 -26.23 24.35
C SER A 4 -15.29 -25.68 23.19
N VAL A 5 -16.36 -24.96 23.50
CA VAL A 5 -17.16 -24.25 22.50
C VAL A 5 -16.45 -22.94 22.18
N TYR A 6 -16.04 -22.79 20.92
CA TYR A 6 -15.51 -21.54 20.39
C TYR A 6 -16.59 -20.88 19.54
N TYR A 7 -17.01 -19.68 19.88
CA TYR A 7 -17.83 -18.87 18.98
C TYR A 7 -17.35 -17.43 18.96
N ILE A 8 -17.51 -16.81 17.80
CA ILE A 8 -17.26 -15.39 17.58
C ILE A 8 -18.49 -14.85 16.85
N GLN A 9 -19.20 -13.93 17.48
CA GLN A 9 -20.43 -13.33 16.97
C GLN A 9 -20.29 -11.81 16.86
N ILE A 10 -20.61 -11.25 15.70
CA ILE A 10 -20.64 -9.81 15.48
C ILE A 10 -22.02 -9.31 15.88
N GLN A 11 -22.10 -8.69 17.06
CA GLN A 11 -23.35 -8.22 17.67
C GLN A 11 -23.86 -6.96 16.99
N GLN A 12 -22.97 -6.00 16.72
CA GLN A 12 -23.32 -4.71 16.18
C GLN A 12 -22.16 -4.09 15.39
N THR A 13 -22.50 -3.08 14.58
CA THR A 13 -21.53 -2.26 13.85
C THR A 13 -21.70 -0.79 14.18
N GLU A 14 -20.60 -0.05 14.24
CA GLU A 14 -20.59 1.37 14.56
C GLU A 14 -19.80 2.14 13.50
N LEU A 15 -20.40 3.19 12.95
CA LEU A 15 -19.72 4.09 12.02
C LEU A 15 -19.01 5.19 12.80
N VAL A 16 -17.69 5.20 12.75
CA VAL A 16 -16.84 6.18 13.43
C VAL A 16 -16.54 7.34 12.50
N TYR A 17 -16.70 8.55 13.01
CA TYR A 17 -16.44 9.80 12.29
C TYR A 17 -15.13 10.42 12.73
N ASP A 18 -14.41 11.00 11.77
CA ASP A 18 -13.24 11.81 12.06
C ASP A 18 -13.63 13.06 12.84
N SER A 19 -12.99 13.29 13.98
CA SER A 19 -13.36 14.36 14.91
C SER A 19 -13.27 15.75 14.29
N THR A 20 -12.35 15.94 13.34
CA THR A 20 -11.99 17.21 12.73
C THR A 20 -12.83 17.49 11.49
N THR A 21 -12.92 16.52 10.58
CA THR A 21 -13.58 16.68 9.29
C THR A 21 -15.07 16.32 9.32
N LYS A 22 -15.54 15.68 10.40
CA LYS A 22 -16.89 15.12 10.53
C LYS A 22 -17.28 14.14 9.41
N LYS A 23 -16.30 13.64 8.65
CA LYS A 23 -16.51 12.62 7.62
C LYS A 23 -16.40 11.22 8.22
N PRO A 24 -17.10 10.22 7.66
CA PRO A 24 -16.91 8.84 8.06
C PRO A 24 -15.45 8.41 7.90
N SER A 25 -14.86 7.88 8.98
CA SER A 25 -13.46 7.44 9.03
C SER A 25 -13.37 5.94 8.81
N HIS A 26 -14.10 5.16 9.61
CA HIS A 26 -14.08 3.69 9.56
C HIS A 26 -15.32 3.09 10.22
N VAL A 27 -15.51 1.79 10.06
CA VAL A 27 -16.56 1.01 10.71
C VAL A 27 -15.93 0.07 11.73
N LEU A 28 -16.43 0.10 12.95
CA LEU A 28 -16.11 -0.88 14.00
C LEU A 28 -17.12 -2.02 13.96
N TYR A 29 -16.63 -3.23 14.10
CA TYR A 29 -17.40 -4.45 14.29
C TYR A 29 -17.20 -4.85 15.75
N HIS A 30 -18.30 -5.02 16.48
CA HIS A 30 -18.29 -5.42 17.88
C HIS A 30 -18.46 -6.93 17.95
N LEU A 31 -17.36 -7.63 18.21
CA LEU A 31 -17.26 -9.08 18.24
C LEU A 31 -17.37 -9.56 19.68
N GLU A 32 -18.40 -10.33 19.97
CA GLU A 32 -18.48 -11.16 21.15
C GLU A 32 -17.74 -12.47 20.89
N CYS A 33 -16.77 -12.79 21.73
CA CYS A 33 -15.90 -13.95 21.59
C CYS A 33 -15.99 -14.80 22.84
N CYS A 34 -16.18 -16.10 22.65
CA CYS A 34 -16.19 -17.10 23.71
C CYS A 34 -15.19 -18.20 23.36
N MET A 35 -14.22 -18.45 24.23
CA MET A 35 -13.15 -19.44 24.04
C MET A 35 -13.24 -20.65 24.98
N ASN A 36 -14.13 -20.59 25.97
CA ASN A 36 -14.47 -21.69 26.87
C ASN A 36 -15.81 -21.35 27.55
N THR A 37 -16.42 -22.30 28.26
CA THR A 37 -17.73 -22.13 28.91
C THR A 37 -17.81 -21.00 29.94
N PHE A 38 -16.69 -20.34 30.29
CA PHE A 38 -16.63 -19.39 31.40
C PHE A 38 -16.11 -17.99 31.01
N HIS A 39 -15.68 -17.77 29.77
CA HIS A 39 -15.07 -16.50 29.38
C HIS A 39 -15.62 -15.99 28.06
N THR A 40 -16.50 -14.98 28.17
CA THR A 40 -17.01 -14.20 27.05
C THR A 40 -16.47 -12.78 27.16
N GLN A 41 -15.93 -12.25 26.07
CA GLN A 41 -15.48 -10.86 25.98
C GLN A 41 -16.01 -10.23 24.70
N THR A 42 -16.41 -8.96 24.78
CA THR A 42 -16.68 -8.15 23.59
C THR A 42 -15.46 -7.32 23.25
N ILE A 43 -15.03 -7.36 21.99
CA ILE A 43 -14.00 -6.47 21.45
C ILE A 43 -14.52 -5.71 20.25
N SER A 44 -13.94 -4.55 19.97
CA SER A 44 -14.26 -3.75 18.80
C SER A 44 -13.06 -3.71 17.87
N LYS A 45 -13.27 -4.07 16.60
CA LYS A 45 -12.21 -4.05 15.58
C LYS A 45 -12.71 -3.43 14.29
N ARG A 46 -11.86 -2.67 13.61
CA ARG A 46 -12.14 -2.24 12.23
C ARG A 46 -11.78 -3.34 11.24
N TYR A 47 -12.37 -3.28 10.05
CA TYR A 47 -12.13 -4.28 9.00
C TYR A 47 -10.63 -4.52 8.71
N SER A 48 -9.81 -3.45 8.65
CA SER A 48 -8.39 -3.62 8.34
C SER A 48 -7.62 -4.38 9.42
N GLU A 49 -8.01 -4.29 10.69
CA GLU A 49 -7.41 -5.08 11.77
C GLU A 49 -7.78 -6.56 11.62
N LEU A 50 -9.04 -6.86 11.31
CA LEU A 50 -9.52 -8.22 11.05
C LEU A 50 -8.82 -8.84 9.83
N PHE A 51 -8.59 -8.03 8.79
CA PHE A 51 -7.84 -8.46 7.62
C PHE A 51 -6.37 -8.76 7.94
N SER A 52 -5.70 -7.89 8.72
CA SER A 52 -4.33 -8.15 9.18
C SER A 52 -4.24 -9.42 10.03
N PHE A 53 -5.23 -9.67 10.89
CA PHE A 53 -5.35 -10.92 11.64
C PHE A 53 -5.45 -12.13 10.69
N HIS A 54 -6.31 -12.07 9.67
CA HIS A 54 -6.43 -13.14 8.68
C HIS A 54 -5.11 -13.39 7.94
N GLN A 55 -4.39 -12.35 7.52
CA GLN A 55 -3.10 -12.51 6.85
C GLN A 55 -2.06 -13.19 7.74
N GLN A 56 -2.02 -12.85 9.03
CA GLN A 56 -1.15 -13.51 10.00
C GLN A 56 -1.56 -14.97 10.20
N LEU A 57 -2.86 -15.24 10.35
CA LEU A 57 -3.42 -16.60 10.47
C LEU A 57 -3.01 -17.49 9.28
N VAL A 58 -3.19 -17.01 8.04
CA VAL A 58 -2.82 -17.74 6.82
C VAL A 58 -1.31 -17.99 6.77
N LYS A 59 -0.51 -16.96 7.10
CA LYS A 59 0.95 -17.07 7.13
C LYS A 59 1.38 -18.18 8.09
N GLU A 60 0.95 -18.15 9.34
CA GLU A 60 1.33 -19.15 10.35
C GLU A 60 0.84 -20.56 9.99
N ALA A 61 -0.33 -20.67 9.35
CA ALA A 61 -0.90 -21.94 8.94
C ALA A 61 -0.07 -22.60 7.83
N LEU A 62 0.37 -21.80 6.85
CA LEU A 62 1.25 -22.26 5.78
C LEU A 62 2.61 -22.72 6.32
N HIS A 63 3.21 -21.97 7.26
CA HIS A 63 4.47 -22.40 7.92
C HIS A 63 4.31 -23.71 8.69
N SER A 64 3.11 -23.99 9.20
CA SER A 64 2.81 -25.20 9.95
C SER A 64 2.30 -26.37 9.08
N GLY A 65 2.29 -26.22 7.75
CA GLY A 65 1.85 -27.27 6.82
C GLY A 65 0.34 -27.50 6.80
N VAL A 66 -0.45 -26.53 7.25
CA VAL A 66 -1.90 -26.64 7.40
C VAL A 66 -2.59 -26.04 6.18
N GLU A 67 -2.99 -26.89 5.24
CA GLU A 67 -3.64 -26.43 4.01
C GLU A 67 -5.11 -26.03 4.20
N LEU A 68 -5.78 -26.49 5.27
CA LEU A 68 -7.21 -26.19 5.51
C LEU A 68 -7.51 -24.70 5.63
N VAL A 69 -6.54 -23.89 6.05
CA VAL A 69 -6.71 -22.43 6.17
C VAL A 69 -6.86 -21.76 4.79
N LYS A 70 -6.44 -22.43 3.70
CA LYS A 70 -6.72 -21.98 2.32
C LYS A 70 -8.21 -22.02 1.96
N LEU A 71 -9.02 -22.78 2.70
CA LEU A 71 -10.48 -22.87 2.51
C LEU A 71 -11.25 -21.76 3.24
N LEU A 72 -10.57 -20.96 4.07
CA LEU A 72 -11.19 -19.82 4.73
C LEU A 72 -11.25 -18.63 3.77
N HIS A 73 -12.45 -18.24 3.38
CA HIS A 73 -12.68 -17.08 2.53
C HIS A 73 -12.88 -15.83 3.38
N PHE A 74 -11.86 -14.96 3.42
CA PHE A 74 -12.01 -13.65 4.05
C PHE A 74 -12.76 -12.69 3.11
N PRO A 75 -13.68 -11.85 3.62
CA PRO A 75 -14.43 -10.92 2.77
C PRO A 75 -13.48 -9.94 2.07
N PRO A 76 -13.71 -9.56 0.80
CA PRO A 76 -12.80 -8.66 0.08
C PRO A 76 -12.90 -7.20 0.55
N LYS A 77 -11.81 -6.44 0.31
CA LYS A 77 -11.79 -4.98 0.48
C LYS A 77 -12.77 -4.35 -0.52
N MET A 78 -13.61 -3.43 -0.05
CA MET A 78 -14.42 -2.59 -0.95
C MET A 78 -13.71 -1.27 -1.19
N PHE A 79 -13.62 -0.89 -2.46
CA PHE A 79 -12.97 0.34 -2.88
C PHE A 79 -13.94 1.52 -3.05
N ILE A 80 -15.26 1.25 -3.14
CA ILE A 80 -16.31 2.27 -3.34
C ILE A 80 -17.47 1.99 -2.38
N GLY A 81 -18.06 3.04 -1.80
CA GLY A 81 -19.29 2.93 -1.01
C GLY A 81 -19.15 2.25 0.36
N ASN A 82 -17.94 2.23 0.92
CA ASN A 82 -17.59 1.47 2.13
C ASN A 82 -18.42 1.84 3.39
N PHE A 83 -19.04 3.02 3.38
CA PHE A 83 -19.83 3.57 4.48
C PHE A 83 -21.33 3.57 4.22
N LYS A 84 -21.79 3.02 3.09
CA LYS A 84 -23.23 2.81 2.87
C LYS A 84 -23.72 1.69 3.79
N GLU A 85 -24.86 1.89 4.43
CA GLU A 85 -25.45 0.95 5.39
C GLU A 85 -25.60 -0.46 4.81
N GLU A 86 -26.10 -0.57 3.56
CA GLU A 86 -26.21 -1.84 2.82
C GLU A 86 -24.86 -2.59 2.71
N ASN A 87 -23.76 -1.86 2.51
CA ASN A 87 -22.43 -2.43 2.35
C ASN A 87 -21.82 -2.82 3.69
N ILE A 88 -22.10 -2.04 4.75
CA ILE A 88 -21.72 -2.35 6.12
C ILE A 88 -22.39 -3.66 6.54
N GLU A 89 -23.69 -3.78 6.32
CA GLU A 89 -24.45 -4.97 6.70
C GLU A 89 -24.04 -6.20 5.88
N LYS A 90 -23.89 -6.05 4.56
CA LYS A 90 -23.36 -7.11 3.69
C LYS A 90 -22.00 -7.61 4.18
N ARG A 91 -21.09 -6.69 4.54
CA ARG A 91 -19.77 -7.07 5.05
C ARG A 91 -19.86 -7.71 6.44
N ARG A 92 -20.72 -7.23 7.32
CA ARG A 92 -20.99 -7.82 8.64
C ARG A 92 -21.37 -9.30 8.51
N MET A 93 -22.32 -9.61 7.61
CA MET A 93 -22.73 -10.99 7.32
C MET A 93 -21.59 -11.86 6.78
N LEU A 94 -20.78 -11.33 5.87
CA LEU A 94 -19.64 -12.05 5.30
C LEU A 94 -18.55 -12.32 6.36
N LEU A 95 -18.25 -11.34 7.22
CA LEU A 95 -17.32 -11.52 8.34
C LEU A 95 -17.86 -12.54 9.35
N GLN A 96 -19.17 -12.52 9.65
CA GLN A 96 -19.79 -13.52 10.51
C GLN A 96 -19.63 -14.94 9.94
N ARG A 97 -19.87 -15.11 8.63
CA ARG A 97 -19.67 -16.40 7.96
C ARG A 97 -18.21 -16.85 8.06
N TYR A 98 -17.26 -15.94 7.84
CA TYR A 98 -15.84 -16.22 8.00
C TYR A 98 -15.50 -16.71 9.42
N PHE A 99 -16.01 -16.04 10.45
CA PHE A 99 -15.76 -16.45 11.83
C PHE A 99 -16.44 -17.77 12.19
N ASN A 100 -17.64 -18.04 11.70
CA ASN A 100 -18.30 -19.34 11.87
C ASN A 100 -17.45 -20.47 11.26
N GLN A 101 -16.91 -20.25 10.06
CA GLN A 101 -16.00 -21.21 9.42
C GLN A 101 -14.74 -21.39 10.25
N LEU A 102 -14.13 -20.30 10.71
CA LEU A 102 -12.93 -20.33 11.55
C LEU A 102 -13.18 -21.13 12.83
N CYS A 103 -14.25 -20.84 13.58
CA CYS A 103 -14.63 -21.54 14.80
C CYS A 103 -14.89 -23.03 14.54
N SER A 104 -15.52 -23.39 13.41
CA SER A 104 -15.77 -24.79 13.07
C SER A 104 -14.49 -25.61 12.94
N LEU A 105 -13.36 -25.00 12.55
CA LEU A 105 -12.06 -25.68 12.51
C LEU A 105 -11.55 -26.09 13.90
N PHE A 106 -12.01 -25.42 14.95
CA PHE A 106 -11.59 -25.66 16.33
C PHE A 106 -12.60 -26.48 17.14
N THR A 107 -13.79 -26.73 16.59
CA THR A 107 -14.92 -27.37 17.32
C THR A 107 -15.09 -28.86 16.97
N ILE A 108 -14.29 -29.42 16.05
CA ILE A 108 -14.43 -30.83 15.63
C ILE A 108 -13.98 -31.76 16.76
N GLU A 109 -14.87 -32.67 17.16
CA GLU A 109 -14.60 -33.80 18.04
C GLU A 109 -13.46 -34.67 17.47
N GLY A 110 -12.28 -34.56 18.09
CA GLY A 110 -11.10 -35.38 17.80
C GLY A 110 -10.19 -34.78 16.72
N PRO A 111 -8.99 -34.26 17.07
CA PRO A 111 -8.05 -33.81 16.06
C PRO A 111 -7.55 -35.04 15.27
N LYS A 112 -7.73 -35.04 13.94
CA LYS A 112 -6.73 -35.70 13.08
C LYS A 112 -5.35 -35.12 13.49
N PRO A 113 -4.24 -35.87 13.45
CA PRO A 113 -2.93 -35.42 13.95
C PRO A 113 -2.50 -34.01 13.46
N SER A 114 -2.95 -33.61 12.28
CA SER A 114 -2.77 -32.27 11.72
C SER A 114 -3.41 -31.11 12.52
N PHE A 115 -4.47 -31.36 13.29
CA PHE A 115 -5.21 -30.34 14.06
C PHE A 115 -4.66 -30.13 15.48
N GLN A 116 -3.89 -31.08 16.02
CA GLN A 116 -3.30 -30.97 17.36
C GLN A 116 -2.13 -29.95 17.38
N CYS A 117 -1.44 -29.79 16.24
CA CYS A 117 -0.45 -28.75 16.00
C CYS A 117 -1.10 -27.36 15.85
N LEU A 118 -2.27 -27.30 15.21
CA LEU A 118 -3.08 -26.09 15.07
C LEU A 118 -3.55 -25.58 16.43
N SER A 119 -4.22 -26.40 17.22
CA SER A 119 -4.80 -25.94 18.49
C SER A 119 -3.73 -25.41 19.45
N SER A 120 -2.60 -26.10 19.59
CA SER A 120 -1.52 -25.71 20.50
C SER A 120 -0.80 -24.41 20.09
N LYS A 121 -0.66 -24.13 18.80
CA LYS A 121 -0.01 -22.89 18.30
C LYS A 121 -0.99 -21.73 18.07
N PHE A 122 -2.23 -22.02 17.69
CA PHE A 122 -3.20 -21.00 17.30
C PHE A 122 -4.08 -20.52 18.44
N LEU A 123 -4.39 -21.37 19.44
CA LEU A 123 -5.18 -20.91 20.59
C LEU A 123 -4.51 -19.75 21.33
N PRO A 124 -3.18 -19.74 21.58
CA PRO A 124 -2.51 -18.59 22.17
C PRO A 124 -2.63 -17.32 21.32
N PHE A 125 -2.55 -17.46 19.99
CA PHE A 125 -2.65 -16.35 19.05
C PHE A 125 -4.08 -15.75 19.01
N LEU A 126 -5.10 -16.62 18.98
CA LEU A 126 -6.51 -16.23 19.12
C LEU A 126 -6.75 -15.56 20.47
N SER A 127 -6.24 -16.13 21.55
CA SER A 127 -6.38 -15.53 22.88
C SER A 127 -5.71 -14.17 22.97
N GLN A 128 -4.53 -13.98 22.38
CA GLN A 128 -3.85 -12.69 22.42
C GLN A 128 -4.59 -11.62 21.60
N PHE A 129 -5.16 -12.00 20.46
CA PHE A 129 -5.88 -11.06 19.60
C PHE A 129 -7.25 -10.67 20.17
N PHE A 130 -7.97 -11.64 20.75
CA PHE A 130 -9.33 -11.45 21.27
C PHE A 130 -9.39 -11.14 22.77
N PHE A 131 -8.38 -11.52 23.54
CA PHE A 131 -8.31 -11.42 25.01
C PHE A 131 -6.93 -10.94 25.47
N PRO A 132 -6.50 -9.72 25.09
CA PRO A 132 -5.28 -9.14 25.65
C PRO A 132 -5.43 -9.03 27.18
N SER A 133 -4.62 -9.79 27.93
CA SER A 133 -4.71 -9.87 29.39
C SER A 133 -4.56 -8.50 30.06
N THR A 134 -5.48 -8.19 30.97
CA THR A 134 -5.48 -6.94 31.77
C THR A 134 -4.46 -6.94 32.92
N HIS A 135 -3.66 -8.00 33.09
CA HIS A 135 -2.55 -8.03 34.04
C HIS A 135 -1.23 -7.63 33.38
N CYS A 136 -1.02 -6.31 33.26
CA CYS A 136 0.33 -5.75 33.19
C CYS A 136 0.49 -4.73 34.33
N SER A 137 1.45 -5.01 35.20
CA SER A 137 1.81 -4.23 36.37
C SER A 137 2.14 -2.78 35.97
N ARG A 138 1.74 -1.86 36.85
CA ARG A 138 1.69 -0.40 36.68
C ARG A 138 3.04 0.32 36.61
N HIS A 139 4.13 -0.34 36.19
CA HIS A 139 5.46 0.27 36.01
C HIS A 139 6.11 -0.23 34.73
N GLU A 140 5.55 0.24 33.61
CA GLU A 140 6.20 0.58 32.35
C GLU A 140 5.06 0.77 31.36
N ILE A 141 4.54 2.01 31.31
CA ILE A 141 3.77 2.42 30.15
C ILE A 141 4.78 2.46 29.00
N LEU A 142 5.02 1.29 28.38
CA LEU A 142 5.39 1.24 26.97
C LEU A 142 4.22 1.91 26.27
N GLN A 143 4.36 3.22 26.04
CA GLN A 143 3.49 3.97 25.17
C GLN A 143 3.48 3.21 23.85
N MET A 144 2.41 2.45 23.61
CA MET A 144 2.18 1.84 22.31
C MET A 144 2.22 2.99 21.32
N PRO A 145 3.09 2.92 20.30
CA PRO A 145 3.26 4.05 19.41
C PRO A 145 1.92 4.40 18.76
N ASN A 146 1.51 5.67 18.97
CA ASN A 146 0.20 6.21 18.69
C ASN A 146 -0.01 6.44 17.19
N THR A 147 1.06 6.34 16.39
CA THR A 147 1.00 6.47 14.93
C THR A 147 1.66 5.28 14.22
N SER A 148 1.18 4.99 13.01
CA SER A 148 1.76 3.96 12.14
C SER A 148 3.26 4.21 11.83
N ASN A 149 3.70 5.48 11.84
CA ASN A 149 5.09 5.87 11.61
C ASN A 149 6.00 5.47 12.79
N GLU A 150 5.57 5.74 14.02
CA GLU A 150 6.34 5.34 15.21
C GLU A 150 6.47 3.81 15.32
N ARG A 151 5.45 3.05 14.92
CA ARG A 151 5.52 1.57 14.87
C ARG A 151 6.58 1.09 13.87
N ILE A 152 6.61 1.68 12.67
CA ILE A 152 7.60 1.34 11.64
C ILE A 152 9.01 1.70 12.13
N ASN A 153 9.18 2.91 12.66
CA ASN A 153 10.48 3.38 13.12
C ASN A 153 11.01 2.51 14.27
N ASN A 154 10.17 2.22 15.27
CA ASN A 154 10.54 1.33 16.37
C ASN A 154 10.89 -0.08 15.87
N SER A 155 10.23 -0.58 14.82
CA SER A 155 10.59 -1.90 14.26
C SER A 155 11.96 -1.92 13.55
N LEU A 156 12.33 -0.84 12.88
CA LEU A 156 13.56 -0.73 12.09
C LEU A 156 14.77 -0.29 12.93
N ARG A 157 14.55 0.51 13.97
CA ARG A 157 15.59 1.17 14.78
C ARG A 157 15.67 0.65 16.22
N LYS A 158 14.94 -0.42 16.57
CA LYS A 158 14.96 -1.04 17.92
C LYS A 158 16.35 -1.45 18.41
N ASN A 159 17.29 -1.64 17.51
CA ASN A 159 18.65 -2.06 17.84
C ASN A 159 19.67 -0.90 17.77
N ASP A 160 19.21 0.32 17.52
CA ASP A 160 20.09 1.49 17.51
C ASP A 160 20.60 1.75 18.94
N VAL A 161 21.92 1.93 19.07
CA VAL A 161 22.58 2.25 20.34
C VAL A 161 23.07 3.68 20.29
N TYR A 162 22.48 4.55 21.10
CA TYR A 162 22.88 5.94 21.23
C TYR A 162 24.03 6.07 22.24
N HIS A 163 24.98 6.97 21.96
CA HIS A 163 26.05 7.27 22.91
C HIS A 163 25.47 7.87 24.20
N VAL A 164 26.08 7.61 25.37
CA VAL A 164 25.57 8.06 26.68
C VAL A 164 25.39 9.58 26.79
N ASN A 165 26.19 10.34 26.05
CA ASN A 165 26.11 11.81 25.99
C ASN A 165 25.09 12.34 24.95
N MET A 166 24.36 11.48 24.25
CA MET A 166 23.33 11.89 23.28
C MET A 166 21.94 11.81 23.90
N ASN A 167 21.15 12.87 23.72
CA ASN A 167 19.74 12.84 24.07
C ASN A 167 18.94 12.15 22.95
N SER A 168 18.78 10.82 23.06
CA SER A 168 18.11 10.02 22.04
C SER A 168 16.65 10.44 21.84
N GLN A 169 15.95 10.85 22.89
CA GLN A 169 14.55 11.30 22.80
C GLN A 169 14.43 12.58 21.95
N GLU A 170 15.31 13.56 22.19
CA GLU A 170 15.35 14.80 21.42
C GLU A 170 15.73 14.56 19.96
N ILE A 171 16.71 13.69 19.69
CA ILE A 171 17.10 13.28 18.33
C ILE A 171 15.91 12.65 17.60
N ILE A 172 15.22 11.70 18.24
CA ILE A 172 14.06 11.04 17.65
C ILE A 172 12.95 12.05 17.38
N GLN A 173 12.60 12.89 18.35
CA GLN A 173 11.54 13.91 18.17
C GLN A 173 11.89 14.93 17.07
N THR A 174 13.18 15.25 16.90
CA THR A 174 13.64 16.24 15.91
C THR A 174 13.66 15.67 14.49
N PHE A 175 14.16 14.45 14.30
CA PHE A 175 14.42 13.90 12.96
C PHE A 175 13.36 12.90 12.49
N GLN A 176 12.52 12.38 13.38
CA GLN A 176 11.47 11.47 12.98
C GLN A 176 10.38 12.22 12.19
N PRO A 177 10.03 11.75 10.99
CA PRO A 177 8.94 12.36 10.22
C PRO A 177 7.61 12.29 10.99
N SER A 178 6.88 13.41 11.00
CA SER A 178 5.63 13.56 11.73
C SER A 178 4.48 12.72 11.16
N SER A 179 4.57 12.29 9.90
CA SER A 179 3.55 11.45 9.22
C SER A 179 4.13 10.58 8.11
N ILE A 180 3.42 9.51 7.73
CA ILE A 180 3.80 8.66 6.58
C ILE A 180 3.89 9.50 5.30
N GLU A 181 2.98 10.45 5.13
CA GLU A 181 2.99 11.38 4.01
C GLU A 181 4.29 12.18 3.97
N SER A 182 4.72 12.76 5.10
CA SER A 182 6.00 13.48 5.19
C SER A 182 7.19 12.58 4.87
N THR A 183 7.17 11.32 5.30
CA THR A 183 8.19 10.31 4.95
C THR A 183 8.23 10.07 3.43
N MET A 184 7.07 9.85 2.81
CA MET A 184 6.97 9.56 1.38
C MET A 184 7.39 10.75 0.52
N LEU A 185 6.99 11.97 0.90
CA LEU A 185 7.40 13.21 0.23
C LEU A 185 8.92 13.45 0.37
N SER A 186 9.48 13.18 1.54
CA SER A 186 10.94 13.27 1.77
C SER A 186 11.71 12.28 0.89
N LEU A 187 11.27 11.01 0.83
CA LEU A 187 11.88 10.00 -0.02
C LEU A 187 11.77 10.34 -1.52
N SER A 188 10.62 10.88 -1.93
CA SER A 188 10.41 11.38 -3.30
C SER A 188 11.40 12.52 -3.62
N ALA A 189 11.57 13.49 -2.71
CA ALA A 189 12.51 14.59 -2.87
C ALA A 189 13.97 14.11 -2.97
N VAL A 190 14.38 13.16 -2.12
CA VAL A 190 15.72 12.55 -2.18
C VAL A 190 15.94 11.83 -3.51
N THR A 191 14.93 11.12 -4.01
CA THR A 191 15.00 10.41 -5.30
C THR A 191 15.17 11.38 -6.47
N GLY A 192 14.41 12.49 -6.49
CA GLY A 192 14.58 13.54 -7.50
C GLY A 192 15.96 14.20 -7.41
N GLY A 193 16.43 14.48 -6.20
CA GLY A 193 17.76 15.05 -5.95
C GLY A 193 18.90 14.15 -6.44
N PHE A 194 18.85 12.85 -6.14
CA PHE A 194 19.83 11.88 -6.64
C PHE A 194 19.90 11.87 -8.17
N TYR A 195 18.75 11.84 -8.83
CA TYR A 195 18.66 11.89 -10.29
C TYR A 195 19.29 13.18 -10.86
N ALA A 196 18.95 14.35 -10.32
CA ALA A 196 19.47 15.62 -10.81
C ALA A 196 20.97 15.78 -10.56
N LEU A 197 21.46 15.36 -9.39
CA LEU A 197 22.89 15.39 -9.05
C LEU A 197 23.71 14.48 -9.96
N LEU A 198 23.22 13.27 -10.25
CA LEU A 198 23.90 12.36 -11.16
C LEU A 198 24.04 12.97 -12.56
N LEU A 199 22.96 13.54 -13.11
CA LEU A 199 22.99 14.19 -14.42
C LEU A 199 23.86 15.44 -14.44
N LYS A 200 23.86 16.22 -13.35
CA LYS A 200 24.73 17.38 -13.21
C LYS A 200 26.20 16.97 -13.23
N SER A 201 26.58 15.97 -12.45
CA SER A 201 27.95 15.44 -12.46
C SER A 201 28.35 14.89 -13.84
N MET A 202 27.41 14.26 -14.56
CA MET A 202 27.65 13.85 -15.95
C MET A 202 27.90 15.03 -16.88
N LYS A 203 27.16 16.14 -16.74
CA LYS A 203 27.37 17.39 -17.50
C LYS A 203 28.76 17.96 -17.24
N GLU A 204 29.19 17.99 -15.98
CA GLU A 204 30.46 18.56 -15.55
C GLU A 204 31.66 17.73 -16.03
N LEU A 205 31.56 16.40 -15.93
CA LEU A 205 32.62 15.48 -16.37
C LEU A 205 32.66 15.27 -17.88
N TYR A 206 31.49 15.32 -18.54
CA TYR A 206 31.34 15.08 -19.97
C TYR A 206 30.47 16.18 -20.62
N PRO A 207 31.03 17.37 -20.90
CA PRO A 207 30.25 18.51 -21.40
C PRO A 207 29.55 18.29 -22.75
N GLN A 208 30.01 17.31 -23.53
CA GLN A 208 29.42 16.93 -24.82
C GLN A 208 28.34 15.85 -24.69
N SER A 209 28.02 15.40 -23.47
CA SER A 209 27.00 14.38 -23.25
C SER A 209 25.59 14.92 -23.50
N ASP A 210 24.78 14.11 -24.16
CA ASP A 210 23.36 14.39 -24.36
C ASP A 210 22.56 13.95 -23.13
N LEU A 211 22.41 14.86 -22.17
CA LEU A 211 21.71 14.59 -20.91
C LEU A 211 20.24 14.24 -21.13
N ASN A 212 19.60 14.82 -22.15
CA ASN A 212 18.21 14.52 -22.47
C ASN A 212 18.09 13.04 -22.86
N LYS A 213 18.95 12.57 -23.78
CA LYS A 213 18.97 11.17 -24.20
C LYS A 213 19.28 10.21 -23.04
N ILE A 214 20.21 10.58 -22.16
CA ILE A 214 20.53 9.79 -20.97
C ILE A 214 19.31 9.69 -20.04
N SER A 215 18.62 10.81 -19.81
CA SER A 215 17.37 10.85 -19.04
C SER A 215 16.28 9.99 -19.65
N GLN A 216 16.02 10.16 -20.94
CA GLN A 216 15.04 9.38 -21.70
C GLN A 216 15.30 7.88 -21.57
N GLN A 217 16.55 7.44 -21.75
CA GLN A 217 16.93 6.04 -21.56
C GLN A 217 16.74 5.56 -20.12
N CYS A 218 17.10 6.38 -19.13
CA CYS A 218 16.90 6.07 -17.72
C CYS A 218 15.42 5.83 -17.40
N PHE A 219 14.53 6.75 -17.80
CA PHE A 219 13.09 6.60 -17.57
C PHE A 219 12.51 5.41 -18.32
N LYS A 220 12.98 5.14 -19.54
CA LYS A 220 12.61 3.94 -20.29
C LYS A 220 12.98 2.66 -19.53
N HIS A 221 14.20 2.55 -19.02
CA HIS A 221 14.61 1.39 -18.20
C HIS A 221 13.80 1.27 -16.91
N ILE A 222 13.45 2.39 -16.26
CA ILE A 222 12.58 2.37 -15.07
C ILE A 222 11.19 1.84 -15.45
N GLY A 223 10.64 2.23 -16.59
CA GLY A 223 9.39 1.71 -17.15
C GLY A 223 9.41 0.19 -17.31
N VAL A 224 10.46 -0.32 -17.95
CA VAL A 224 10.72 -1.76 -18.12
C VAL A 224 10.75 -2.48 -16.77
N LEU A 225 11.51 -1.97 -15.81
CA LEU A 225 11.62 -2.55 -14.47
C LEU A 225 10.27 -2.61 -13.75
N LYS A 226 9.46 -1.55 -13.87
CA LYS A 226 8.13 -1.51 -13.25
C LYS A 226 7.13 -2.42 -13.97
N ALA A 227 7.21 -2.58 -15.28
CA ALA A 227 6.41 -3.58 -15.99
C ALA A 227 6.75 -5.01 -15.55
N ARG A 228 8.03 -5.35 -15.31
CA ARG A 228 8.41 -6.65 -14.72
C ARG A 228 7.83 -6.88 -13.34
N GLU A 229 7.92 -5.86 -12.48
CA GLU A 229 7.32 -5.92 -11.14
C GLU A 229 5.79 -6.08 -11.22
N TYR A 230 5.14 -5.44 -12.19
CA TYR A 230 3.71 -5.63 -12.43
C TYR A 230 3.37 -7.06 -12.85
N LEU A 231 4.12 -7.62 -13.80
CA LEU A 231 3.92 -8.99 -14.29
C LEU A 231 4.17 -10.06 -13.20
N SER A 232 5.06 -9.77 -12.23
CA SER A 232 5.33 -10.68 -11.11
C SER A 232 4.23 -10.67 -10.04
N LYS A 233 3.33 -9.68 -10.04
CA LYS A 233 2.21 -9.55 -9.09
C LYS A 233 0.96 -10.34 -9.48
N ARG A 234 1.10 -11.37 -10.32
CA ARG A 234 -0.04 -12.23 -10.69
C ARG A 234 -0.63 -12.86 -9.43
N THR A 235 -1.86 -12.47 -9.12
CA THR A 235 -2.65 -13.05 -8.05
C THR A 235 -3.92 -13.65 -8.63
N LEU A 236 -4.65 -14.43 -7.83
CA LEU A 236 -5.97 -14.96 -8.21
C LEU A 236 -7.02 -13.84 -8.41
N GLU A 237 -6.77 -12.63 -7.92
CA GLU A 237 -7.76 -11.55 -7.81
C GLU A 237 -7.53 -10.38 -8.78
N MET A 238 -6.37 -10.29 -9.42
CA MET A 238 -6.03 -9.20 -10.34
C MET A 238 -5.64 -9.75 -11.70
N GLU A 239 -6.48 -9.49 -12.70
CA GLU A 239 -6.15 -9.77 -14.08
C GLU A 239 -4.99 -8.88 -14.51
N LEU A 240 -3.96 -9.51 -15.09
CA LEU A 240 -2.82 -8.79 -15.67
C LEU A 240 -3.10 -8.54 -17.14
N TYR A 241 -3.16 -7.26 -17.51
CA TYR A 241 -3.34 -6.83 -18.89
C TYR A 241 -1.98 -6.71 -19.57
N GLN A 242 -1.88 -7.28 -20.77
CA GLN A 242 -0.73 -7.12 -21.67
C GLN A 242 -1.14 -6.29 -22.88
N ASP A 243 -1.97 -5.27 -22.66
CA ASP A 243 -2.41 -4.29 -23.64
C ASP A 243 -2.27 -2.88 -23.04
N THR A 244 -2.86 -1.85 -23.65
CA THR A 244 -2.71 -0.46 -23.18
C THR A 244 -3.17 -0.25 -21.72
N ARG A 245 -4.09 -1.09 -21.22
CA ARG A 245 -4.53 -1.08 -19.81
C ARG A 245 -3.40 -1.47 -18.86
N GLY A 246 -2.55 -2.41 -19.27
CA GLY A 246 -1.39 -2.84 -18.52
C GLY A 246 -0.39 -1.70 -18.32
N VAL A 247 -0.15 -0.92 -19.38
CA VAL A 247 0.73 0.26 -19.34
C VAL A 247 0.22 1.29 -18.33
N VAL A 248 -1.09 1.54 -18.29
CA VAL A 248 -1.72 2.43 -17.29
C VAL A 248 -1.57 1.88 -15.87
N LEU A 249 -1.77 0.58 -15.66
CA LEU A 249 -1.61 -0.02 -14.33
C LEU A 249 -0.16 0.01 -13.83
N VAL A 250 0.82 -0.15 -14.73
CA VAL A 250 2.25 0.02 -14.41
C VAL A 250 2.53 1.45 -13.91
N LEU A 251 1.99 2.46 -14.59
CA LEU A 251 2.10 3.86 -14.16
C LEU A 251 1.44 4.09 -12.79
N ILE A 252 0.21 3.62 -12.59
CA ILE A 252 -0.50 3.75 -11.31
C ILE A 252 0.29 3.07 -10.18
N MET A 253 0.84 1.88 -10.42
CA MET A 253 1.69 1.18 -9.47
C MET A 253 2.95 2.01 -9.12
N ALA A 254 3.59 2.62 -10.12
CA ALA A 254 4.74 3.50 -9.87
C ALA A 254 4.36 4.74 -9.05
N ILE A 255 3.19 5.33 -9.30
CA ILE A 255 2.65 6.46 -8.53
C ILE A 255 2.47 6.08 -7.06
N PHE A 256 1.76 4.99 -6.77
CA PHE A 256 1.53 4.53 -5.39
C PHE A 256 2.81 4.23 -4.62
N ASN A 257 3.85 3.74 -5.31
CA ASN A 257 5.09 3.31 -4.68
C ASN A 257 6.10 4.44 -4.50
N ALA A 258 6.12 5.40 -5.41
CA ALA A 258 7.26 6.33 -5.50
C ALA A 258 6.87 7.77 -5.83
N SER A 259 5.66 8.09 -6.28
CA SER A 259 5.29 9.45 -6.72
C SER A 259 4.00 9.94 -6.07
N PRO A 260 4.00 10.11 -4.73
CA PRO A 260 2.81 10.50 -3.97
C PRO A 260 2.25 11.87 -4.36
N GLU A 261 3.02 12.72 -5.04
CA GLU A 261 2.61 14.06 -5.47
C GLU A 261 1.64 14.05 -6.66
N TYR A 262 1.53 12.94 -7.39
CA TYR A 262 0.66 12.85 -8.56
C TYR A 262 -0.73 12.34 -8.20
N VAL A 263 -1.73 13.10 -8.66
CA VAL A 263 -3.11 12.66 -8.78
C VAL A 263 -3.35 12.26 -10.22
N PHE A 264 -4.12 11.20 -10.43
CA PHE A 264 -4.44 10.72 -11.77
C PHE A 264 -5.96 10.58 -11.98
N GLN A 265 -6.38 10.73 -13.23
CA GLN A 265 -7.72 10.42 -13.70
C GLN A 265 -7.62 9.54 -14.93
N VAL A 266 -8.21 8.34 -14.88
CA VAL A 266 -8.33 7.46 -16.06
C VAL A 266 -9.59 7.86 -16.81
N GLU A 267 -9.43 8.31 -18.05
CA GLU A 267 -10.51 8.76 -18.92
C GLU A 267 -11.01 7.64 -19.83
N GLU A 268 -10.09 6.79 -20.31
CA GLU A 268 -10.37 5.65 -21.18
C GLU A 268 -9.52 4.47 -20.71
N PHE A 269 -10.10 3.26 -20.70
CA PHE A 269 -9.44 2.05 -20.19
C PHE A 269 -9.90 0.81 -20.96
N SER A 270 -9.46 0.71 -22.21
CA SER A 270 -9.80 -0.38 -23.11
C SER A 270 -8.54 -1.06 -23.66
N PRO A 271 -8.60 -2.30 -24.19
CA PRO A 271 -7.44 -2.94 -24.78
C PRO A 271 -6.71 -2.11 -25.85
N PRO A 272 -7.40 -1.54 -26.88
CA PRO A 272 -6.72 -0.82 -27.95
C PRO A 272 -6.32 0.60 -27.57
N CYS A 273 -6.96 1.21 -26.57
CA CYS A 273 -6.67 2.59 -26.19
C CYS A 273 -6.94 2.81 -24.70
N SER A 274 -5.99 3.45 -24.03
CA SER A 274 -6.15 3.91 -22.67
C SER A 274 -5.67 5.35 -22.55
N VAL A 275 -6.40 6.15 -21.79
CA VAL A 275 -6.13 7.58 -21.62
C VAL A 275 -6.09 7.90 -20.13
N ILE A 276 -5.01 8.53 -19.69
CA ILE A 276 -4.80 8.93 -18.30
C ILE A 276 -4.27 10.35 -18.21
N THR A 277 -4.90 11.17 -17.38
CA THR A 277 -4.46 12.53 -17.07
C THR A 277 -3.78 12.53 -15.71
N LEU A 278 -2.57 13.10 -15.66
CA LEU A 278 -1.79 13.30 -14.44
C LEU A 278 -1.74 14.78 -14.08
N LYS A 279 -1.92 15.06 -12.79
CA LYS A 279 -1.75 16.40 -12.20
C LYS A 279 -0.93 16.31 -10.91
N GLY A 280 0.08 17.14 -10.76
CA GLY A 280 0.84 17.23 -9.50
C GLY A 280 2.21 17.88 -9.68
N LYS A 281 3.04 17.85 -8.63
CA LYS A 281 4.41 18.40 -8.69
C LYS A 281 5.37 17.36 -9.26
N ASP A 282 6.07 17.72 -10.33
CA ASP A 282 7.12 16.90 -10.92
C ASP A 282 8.42 17.06 -10.13
N ARG A 283 8.71 16.05 -9.30
CA ARG A 283 9.92 16.04 -8.47
C ARG A 283 11.22 16.07 -9.26
N TYR A 284 11.24 15.53 -10.50
CA TYR A 284 12.45 15.49 -11.32
C TYR A 284 12.68 16.85 -11.97
N LEU A 285 11.63 17.49 -12.47
CA LEU A 285 11.68 18.87 -12.97
C LEU A 285 12.17 19.84 -11.88
N ARG A 286 11.54 19.79 -10.69
CA ARG A 286 11.95 20.58 -9.53
C ARG A 286 13.42 20.38 -9.17
N ALA A 287 13.87 19.14 -9.13
CA ALA A 287 15.25 18.82 -8.79
C ALA A 287 16.24 19.31 -9.86
N CYS A 288 15.89 19.19 -11.14
CA CYS A 288 16.70 19.72 -12.24
C CYS A 288 16.76 21.25 -12.23
N HIS A 289 15.66 21.94 -11.90
CA HIS A 289 15.66 23.40 -11.72
C HIS A 289 16.58 23.82 -10.58
N ALA A 290 16.46 23.18 -9.41
CA ALA A 290 17.33 23.45 -8.25
C ALA A 290 18.82 23.22 -8.53
N ASN A 291 19.15 22.42 -9.55
CA ASN A 291 20.52 22.09 -9.94
C ASN A 291 21.00 22.77 -11.22
N GLY A 292 20.18 23.64 -11.84
CA GLY A 292 20.55 24.39 -13.05
C GLY A 292 20.81 23.52 -14.28
N ILE A 293 20.00 22.46 -14.45
CA ILE A 293 20.07 21.55 -15.60
C ILE A 293 18.70 21.25 -16.23
N ALA A 294 17.64 21.98 -15.84
CA ALA A 294 16.27 21.74 -16.33
C ALA A 294 16.15 21.94 -17.84
N GLU A 295 16.86 22.93 -18.38
CA GLU A 295 16.93 23.25 -19.80
C GLU A 295 17.61 22.16 -20.65
N CYS A 296 18.33 21.24 -20.01
CA CYS A 296 18.99 20.13 -20.70
C CYS A 296 18.09 18.91 -20.89
N ILE A 297 16.88 18.90 -20.30
CA ILE A 297 16.00 17.74 -20.25
C ILE A 297 14.62 18.11 -20.79
N GLU A 298 14.08 17.28 -21.66
CA GLU A 298 12.71 17.43 -22.15
C GLU A 298 11.73 16.80 -21.17
N PHE A 299 10.74 17.59 -20.77
CA PHE A 299 9.63 17.14 -19.93
C PHE A 299 8.34 17.04 -20.75
N PRO A 300 7.43 16.10 -20.42
CA PRO A 300 7.51 15.19 -19.29
C PRO A 300 8.29 13.91 -19.59
N THR A 301 9.18 13.51 -18.67
CA THR A 301 10.00 12.29 -18.81
C THR A 301 9.20 11.00 -18.66
N LEU A 302 7.96 11.08 -18.14
CA LEU A 302 7.07 9.93 -18.02
C LEU A 302 6.65 9.35 -19.37
N THR A 303 6.80 10.08 -20.48
CA THR A 303 6.57 9.53 -21.83
C THR A 303 7.46 8.31 -22.07
N GLN A 304 8.77 8.46 -21.83
CA GLN A 304 9.72 7.36 -22.02
C GLN A 304 9.52 6.24 -21.01
N PHE A 305 9.07 6.56 -19.80
CA PHE A 305 8.65 5.54 -18.82
C PHE A 305 7.52 4.67 -19.38
N LEU A 306 6.48 5.28 -19.95
CA LEU A 306 5.34 4.55 -20.53
C LEU A 306 5.75 3.74 -21.76
N GLU A 307 6.64 4.26 -22.59
CA GLU A 307 7.22 3.52 -23.72
C GLU A 307 8.00 2.28 -23.25
N GLY A 308 8.82 2.41 -22.21
CA GLY A 308 9.54 1.28 -21.61
C GLY A 308 8.61 0.23 -21.00
N ALA A 309 7.51 0.67 -20.35
CA ALA A 309 6.50 -0.23 -19.86
C ALA A 309 5.78 -0.97 -21.00
N ALA A 310 5.43 -0.27 -22.07
CA ALA A 310 4.82 -0.86 -23.26
C ALA A 310 5.74 -1.88 -23.94
N GLU A 311 7.05 -1.61 -23.98
CA GLU A 311 8.05 -2.54 -24.52
C GLU A 311 8.07 -3.87 -23.76
N GLU A 312 8.15 -3.83 -22.43
CA GLU A 312 8.17 -5.03 -21.61
C GLU A 312 6.83 -5.80 -21.64
N LEU A 313 5.73 -5.11 -21.92
CA LEU A 313 4.41 -5.72 -22.15
C LEU A 313 4.24 -6.27 -23.58
N ASN A 314 5.30 -6.31 -24.40
CA ASN A 314 5.31 -6.75 -25.79
C ASN A 314 4.44 -5.91 -26.74
N LEU A 315 4.33 -4.61 -26.47
CA LEU A 315 3.54 -3.66 -27.27
C LEU A 315 4.40 -2.69 -28.09
N SER A 316 5.73 -2.73 -27.99
CA SER A 316 6.63 -1.72 -28.56
C SER A 316 6.49 -1.49 -30.07
N SER A 317 6.15 -2.51 -30.86
CA SER A 317 5.93 -2.37 -32.31
C SER A 317 4.53 -1.87 -32.69
N LYS A 318 3.63 -1.77 -31.71
CA LYS A 318 2.21 -1.48 -31.93
C LYS A 318 1.68 -0.40 -31.00
N CYS A 319 2.47 0.19 -30.11
CA CYS A 319 1.96 1.13 -29.10
C CYS A 319 2.53 2.52 -29.33
N HIS A 320 1.64 3.49 -29.51
CA HIS A 320 1.98 4.90 -29.52
C HIS A 320 1.64 5.52 -28.18
N VAL A 321 2.58 6.29 -27.61
CA VAL A 321 2.36 7.10 -26.41
C VAL A 321 2.44 8.57 -26.81
N GLN A 322 1.36 9.30 -26.61
CA GLN A 322 1.29 10.73 -26.86
C GLN A 322 1.06 11.49 -25.56
N ALA A 323 1.95 12.44 -25.25
CA ALA A 323 1.81 13.36 -24.13
C ALA A 323 1.25 14.71 -24.59
N ILE A 324 0.12 15.11 -24.03
CA ILE A 324 -0.57 16.38 -24.34
C ILE A 324 -0.54 17.25 -23.09
N ARG A 325 0.25 18.33 -23.10
CA ARG A 325 0.27 19.30 -22.00
C ARG A 325 -1.07 20.04 -21.96
N LEU A 326 -1.75 19.98 -20.81
CA LEU A 326 -2.99 20.70 -20.59
C LEU A 326 -2.67 22.08 -20.02
N LYS A 327 -3.07 23.14 -20.72
CA LYS A 327 -2.91 24.51 -20.20
C LYS A 327 -3.88 24.73 -19.05
N ASN A 328 -3.38 25.20 -17.91
CA ASN A 328 -4.25 25.90 -16.96
C ASN A 328 -4.62 27.25 -17.60
N LYS A 329 -5.92 27.58 -17.60
CA LYS A 329 -6.42 28.87 -18.15
C LYS A 329 -5.89 30.09 -17.38
N GLU A 330 -5.25 29.87 -16.23
CA GLU A 330 -4.64 30.89 -15.40
C GLU A 330 -3.26 30.37 -14.95
N GLN A 331 -2.22 31.19 -15.19
CA GLN A 331 -0.80 31.03 -14.84
C GLN A 331 0.16 30.61 -15.97
N VAL A 332 0.87 31.63 -16.42
CA VAL A 332 2.14 31.60 -17.14
C VAL A 332 3.25 31.65 -16.07
N GLN A 333 4.28 30.80 -16.24
CA GLN A 333 5.58 30.74 -15.54
C GLN A 333 5.74 29.86 -14.28
N LEU A 334 6.82 29.07 -14.32
CA LEU A 334 7.66 28.58 -13.20
C LEU A 334 7.09 27.62 -12.17
N ASN A 335 5.93 27.01 -12.39
CA ASN A 335 5.49 25.94 -11.52
C ASN A 335 6.06 24.61 -12.04
N ASP A 336 6.80 23.89 -11.20
CA ASP A 336 7.19 22.47 -11.36
C ASP A 336 5.95 21.54 -11.42
N GLU A 337 4.81 22.03 -11.90
CA GLU A 337 3.54 21.34 -12.00
C GLU A 337 3.44 20.64 -13.34
N LEU A 338 3.22 19.34 -13.25
CA LEU A 338 2.80 18.50 -14.36
C LEU A 338 1.28 18.56 -14.45
N HIS A 339 0.75 18.93 -15.60
CA HIS A 339 -0.64 18.69 -15.98
C HIS A 339 -0.66 18.15 -17.42
N VAL A 340 -0.66 16.83 -17.54
CA VAL A 340 -0.44 16.15 -18.81
C VAL A 340 -1.44 15.02 -18.99
N ARG A 341 -2.04 14.98 -20.17
CA ARG A 341 -2.87 13.89 -20.64
C ARG A 341 -2.03 12.96 -21.51
N TYR A 342 -1.97 11.69 -21.12
CA TYR A 342 -1.33 10.63 -21.88
C TYR A 342 -2.38 9.84 -22.65
N VAL A 343 -2.19 9.71 -23.95
CA VAL A 343 -2.96 8.81 -24.82
C VAL A 343 -2.05 7.65 -25.18
N ILE A 344 -2.46 6.44 -24.83
CA ILE A 344 -1.72 5.20 -25.07
C ILE A 344 -2.59 4.35 -25.99
N SER A 345 -2.21 4.24 -27.25
CA SER A 345 -3.05 3.60 -28.27
C SER A 345 -2.26 2.55 -29.04
N LEU A 346 -2.93 1.46 -29.41
CA LEU A 346 -2.40 0.55 -30.40
C LEU A 346 -2.47 1.18 -31.79
N ILE A 347 -1.42 1.01 -32.58
CA ILE A 347 -1.34 1.34 -34.00
C ILE A 347 -1.75 0.06 -34.74
N ASP A 348 -2.76 0.18 -35.60
CA ASP A 348 -3.23 -0.90 -36.47
C ASP A 348 -2.22 -1.23 -37.58
#